data_AF-A0A1G9DB25-F1
#
_entry.id   AF-A0A1G9DB25-F1
#
_cell.length_a   1.000
_cell.length_b   1.000
_cell.length_c   1.000
_cell.angle_alpha   90.00
_cell.angle_beta   90.00
_cell.angle_gamma   90.00
#
_symmetry.space_group_name_H-M   'P 1'
#
loop_
_entity.id
_entity.type
_entity.pdbx_description
1 polymer ?
#
loop_
_entity_poly.entity_id
_entity_poly.type
_entity_poly.pdbx_seq_one_letter_code
_entity_poly.pdbx_strand_id
1 'polypeptide(L)'
;MYYFKTIFFLCLCSFLLLLSACNNVSTTQATSNNLINKVNLLEDRWVNYKGNSENNKAMMQSQFIPYNPEKDYEVSRDTYVSYFNGEDFIKTELYEDTPEIINTVEEADGIILSFNKNNRNGMQLVEIE
;
A
#
# COMPACT_ATOMS: atom_id res chain seq x y z
N MET A 1 -21.54 28.71 -63.29
CA MET A 1 -21.08 30.05 -63.71
C MET A 1 -21.79 31.06 -62.81
N TYR A 2 -21.01 31.93 -62.13
CA TYR A 2 -21.40 33.02 -61.22
C TYR A 2 -22.04 32.56 -59.88
N TYR A 3 -21.37 32.55 -58.72
CA TYR A 3 -20.49 33.54 -58.09
C TYR A 3 -20.99 34.97 -58.24
N PHE A 4 -21.61 35.50 -57.18
CA PHE A 4 -21.33 36.84 -56.62
C PHE A 4 -22.18 37.02 -55.35
N LYS A 5 -21.54 37.07 -54.17
CA LYS A 5 -21.18 38.31 -53.45
C LYS A 5 -22.38 38.83 -52.64
N THR A 6 -22.28 39.15 -51.35
CA THR A 6 -21.12 39.44 -50.51
C THR A 6 -21.64 39.65 -49.09
N ILE A 7 -20.86 39.19 -48.11
CA ILE A 7 -20.50 39.94 -46.90
C ILE A 7 -21.67 40.37 -46.00
N PHE A 8 -21.83 39.62 -44.91
CA PHE A 8 -21.95 40.27 -43.61
C PHE A 8 -21.22 39.43 -42.56
N PHE A 9 -20.13 39.99 -42.04
CA PHE A 9 -19.46 39.63 -40.77
C PHE A 9 -18.87 38.22 -40.65
N LEU A 10 -17.65 37.92 -41.13
CA LEU A 10 -16.33 38.26 -40.55
C LEU A 10 -16.29 38.91 -39.15
N CYS A 11 -15.37 38.37 -38.34
CA CYS A 11 -14.89 38.86 -37.03
C CYS A 11 -15.77 38.47 -35.83
N LEU A 12 -15.33 37.50 -35.03
CA LEU A 12 -14.48 37.81 -33.88
C LEU A 12 -14.01 36.52 -33.20
N CYS A 13 -12.69 36.33 -33.19
CA CYS A 13 -11.87 35.76 -32.13
C CYS A 13 -12.34 34.44 -31.46
N SER A 14 -11.59 33.35 -31.60
CA SER A 14 -10.36 33.11 -30.82
C SER A 14 -10.57 33.32 -29.31
N PHE A 15 -10.24 32.29 -28.52
CA PHE A 15 -10.49 32.08 -27.08
C PHE A 15 -11.80 31.31 -26.84
N LEU A 16 -11.77 30.03 -26.46
CA LEU A 16 -11.03 29.50 -25.31
C LEU A 16 -10.49 28.10 -25.60
N LEU A 17 -9.16 28.03 -25.72
CA LEU A 17 -8.39 26.84 -25.40
C LEU A 17 -8.57 26.57 -23.90
N LEU A 18 -9.43 25.62 -23.54
CA LEU A 18 -9.47 25.00 -22.22
C LEU A 18 -9.21 23.50 -22.37
N LEU A 19 -8.10 23.15 -23.00
CA LEU A 19 -7.41 21.92 -22.64
C LEU A 19 -6.58 22.29 -21.42
N SER A 20 -7.12 21.94 -20.25
CA SER A 20 -6.39 21.94 -18.99
C SER A 20 -5.07 21.22 -19.22
N ALA A 21 -3.98 21.98 -19.28
CA ALA A 21 -2.68 21.46 -18.91
C ALA A 21 -2.81 21.13 -17.42
N CYS A 22 -3.28 19.93 -17.11
CA CYS A 22 -2.89 19.30 -15.87
C CYS A 22 -1.38 19.25 -15.96
N ASN A 23 -0.72 20.13 -15.19
CA ASN A 23 0.66 19.94 -14.82
C ASN A 23 0.76 18.47 -14.43
N ASN A 24 1.48 17.67 -15.23
CA ASN A 24 2.18 16.53 -14.70
C ASN A 24 3.21 17.13 -13.72
N VAL A 25 2.71 17.54 -12.55
CA VAL A 25 3.43 17.30 -11.32
C VAL A 25 3.52 15.79 -11.32
N SER A 26 4.58 15.29 -11.95
CA SER A 26 5.21 14.05 -11.57
C SER A 26 5.60 14.22 -10.11
N THR A 27 4.60 14.21 -9.22
CA THR A 27 4.77 13.74 -7.87
C THR A 27 5.28 12.35 -8.14
N THR A 28 6.57 12.17 -7.93
CA THR A 28 7.27 10.91 -8.01
C THR A 28 6.45 9.87 -7.24
N GLN A 29 5.54 9.19 -7.93
CA GLN A 29 5.14 7.84 -7.60
C GLN A 29 6.37 6.99 -7.92
N ALA A 30 7.38 7.07 -7.06
CA ALA A 30 8.04 5.84 -6.69
C ALA A 30 6.91 4.97 -6.16
N THR A 31 6.49 3.97 -6.94
CA THR A 31 5.67 2.89 -6.44
C THR A 31 6.33 2.44 -5.15
N SER A 32 5.78 2.83 -3.98
CA SER A 32 6.45 2.49 -2.73
C SER A 32 6.37 0.97 -2.64
N ASN A 33 7.51 0.28 -2.72
CA ASN A 33 7.59 -1.18 -2.58
C ASN A 33 7.08 -1.66 -1.21
N ASN A 34 6.78 -0.72 -0.31
CA ASN A 34 6.11 -0.96 0.96
C ASN A 34 4.70 -1.56 0.75
N LEU A 35 4.60 -2.87 0.98
CA LEU A 35 3.38 -3.66 0.84
C LEU A 35 2.29 -3.24 1.83
N ILE A 36 2.66 -2.70 3.00
CA ILE A 36 1.69 -2.28 4.01
C ILE A 36 0.81 -1.11 3.54
N ASN A 37 1.32 -0.28 2.63
CA ASN A 37 0.58 0.85 2.06
C ASN A 37 -0.47 0.42 1.03
N LYS A 38 -0.45 -0.86 0.61
CA LYS A 38 -1.38 -1.43 -0.38
C LYS A 38 -2.64 -2.00 0.26
N VAL A 39 -2.70 -2.05 1.59
CA VAL A 39 -3.81 -2.62 2.36
C VAL A 39 -4.29 -1.63 3.43
N ASN A 40 -5.52 -1.81 3.93
CA ASN A 40 -5.99 -0.99 5.04
C ASN A 40 -5.37 -1.44 6.36
N LEU A 41 -5.29 -0.49 7.30
CA LEU A 41 -4.94 -0.75 8.69
C LEU A 41 -6.21 -0.65 9.55
N LEU A 42 -6.40 -1.64 10.41
CA LEU A 42 -7.40 -1.67 11.46
C LEU A 42 -6.74 -1.14 12.74
N GLU A 43 -7.37 -0.16 13.37
CA GLU A 43 -6.89 0.37 14.64
C GLU A 43 -7.31 -0.52 15.82
N ASP A 44 -6.57 -0.39 16.92
CA ASP A 44 -6.86 -0.98 18.22
C ASP A 44 -6.90 -2.51 18.21
N ARG A 45 -6.16 -3.15 17.31
CA ARG A 45 -6.14 -4.61 17.17
C ARG A 45 -4.76 -5.17 16.86
N TRP A 46 -4.57 -6.43 17.20
CA TRP A 46 -3.43 -7.24 16.79
C TRP A 46 -3.85 -8.71 16.64
N VAL A 47 -3.12 -9.48 15.84
CA VAL A 47 -3.26 -10.94 15.77
C VAL A 47 -2.34 -11.58 16.80
N ASN A 48 -2.91 -12.30 17.76
CA ASN A 48 -2.13 -12.96 18.80
C ASN A 48 -1.54 -14.31 18.35
N TYR A 49 -0.74 -14.93 19.20
CA TYR A 49 -0.11 -16.24 18.95
C TYR A 49 -1.07 -17.43 18.74
N LYS A 50 -2.39 -17.20 18.82
CA LYS A 50 -3.43 -18.20 18.51
C LYS A 50 -4.20 -17.87 17.23
N GLY A 51 -3.78 -16.86 16.48
CA GLY A 51 -4.45 -16.40 15.26
C GLY A 51 -5.68 -15.53 15.49
N ASN A 52 -5.98 -15.17 16.74
CA ASN A 52 -7.15 -14.36 17.07
C ASN A 52 -6.81 -12.87 16.96
N SER A 53 -7.64 -12.14 16.21
CA SER A 53 -7.58 -10.68 16.20
C SER A 53 -8.22 -10.11 17.47
N GLU A 54 -7.40 -9.63 18.39
CA GLU A 54 -7.81 -9.14 19.71
C GLU A 54 -7.68 -7.63 19.82
N ASN A 55 -8.52 -7.03 20.66
CA ASN A 55 -8.48 -5.59 20.92
C ASN A 55 -7.24 -5.21 21.74
N ASN A 56 -6.44 -4.29 21.23
CA ASN A 56 -5.32 -3.66 21.92
C ASN A 56 -5.15 -2.21 21.44
N LYS A 57 -5.47 -1.25 22.31
CA LYS A 57 -5.48 0.19 21.98
C LYS A 57 -4.14 0.77 21.53
N ALA A 58 -3.04 0.09 21.85
CA ALA A 58 -1.70 0.51 21.46
C ALA A 58 -1.30 0.01 20.06
N MET A 59 -2.08 -0.89 19.47
CA MET A 59 -1.70 -1.61 18.25
C MET A 59 -2.52 -1.17 17.04
N MET A 60 -1.96 -1.46 15.87
CA MET A 60 -2.66 -1.50 14.60
C MET A 60 -2.40 -2.85 13.95
N GLN A 61 -3.35 -3.28 13.13
CA GLN A 61 -3.29 -4.53 12.40
C GLN A 61 -3.51 -4.26 10.91
N SER A 62 -2.71 -4.83 10.02
CA SER A 62 -3.02 -4.79 8.60
C SER A 62 -4.20 -5.68 8.25
N GLN A 63 -4.80 -5.45 7.08
CA GLN A 63 -5.51 -6.52 6.40
C GLN A 63 -4.51 -7.57 5.87
N PHE A 64 -5.05 -8.66 5.33
CA PHE A 64 -4.28 -9.71 4.69
C PHE A 64 -3.41 -9.16 3.56
N ILE A 65 -2.10 -9.44 3.63
CA ILE A 65 -1.11 -9.07 2.62
C ILE A 65 -0.68 -10.37 1.94
N PRO A 66 -0.82 -10.50 0.60
CA PRO A 66 -0.29 -11.64 -0.13
C PRO A 66 1.21 -11.81 0.11
N TYR A 67 1.65 -13.05 0.30
CA TYR A 67 3.01 -13.44 0.63
C TYR A 67 3.46 -14.57 -0.29
N ASN A 68 4.72 -14.51 -0.76
CA ASN A 68 5.34 -15.60 -1.52
C ASN A 68 6.55 -16.13 -0.76
N PRO A 69 6.55 -17.40 -0.29
CA PRO A 69 7.69 -17.96 0.46
C PRO A 69 9.00 -18.05 -0.35
N GLU A 70 8.94 -17.97 -1.68
CA GLU A 70 10.13 -17.95 -2.54
C GLU A 70 10.84 -16.57 -2.54
N LYS A 71 10.35 -15.61 -1.76
CA LYS A 71 10.85 -14.23 -1.68
C LYS A 71 11.24 -13.87 -0.25
N ASP A 72 12.26 -13.03 -0.15
CA ASP A 72 12.65 -12.43 1.12
C ASP A 72 11.87 -11.13 1.36
N TYR A 73 11.50 -10.88 2.61
CA TYR A 73 10.82 -9.66 3.01
C TYR A 73 11.48 -9.05 4.24
N GLU A 74 11.67 -7.73 4.23
CA GLU A 74 12.22 -6.99 5.35
C GLU A 74 11.14 -6.14 6.03
N VAL A 75 11.12 -6.17 7.36
CA VAL A 75 10.31 -5.27 8.19
C VAL A 75 11.19 -4.18 8.79
N SER A 76 10.73 -2.93 8.76
CA SER A 76 11.54 -1.79 9.21
C SER A 76 11.40 -1.40 10.68
N ARG A 77 10.36 -1.90 11.37
CA ARG A 77 10.02 -1.57 12.76
C ARG A 77 9.48 -2.80 13.48
N ASP A 78 9.58 -2.80 14.80
CA ASP A 78 9.13 -3.91 15.63
C ASP A 78 7.67 -4.25 15.34
N THR A 79 7.44 -5.52 15.03
CA THR A 79 6.18 -5.99 14.49
C THR A 79 5.97 -7.46 14.80
N TYR A 80 4.70 -7.80 15.00
CA TYR A 80 4.23 -9.17 14.95
C TYR A 80 3.87 -9.48 13.51
N VAL A 81 4.37 -10.59 12.97
CA VAL A 81 4.00 -11.12 11.65
C VAL A 81 3.22 -12.40 11.88
N SER A 82 1.95 -12.41 11.48
CA SER A 82 1.09 -13.59 11.54
C SER A 82 0.94 -14.19 10.16
N TYR A 83 1.29 -15.46 10.01
CA TYR A 83 1.30 -16.19 8.75
C TYR A 83 0.05 -17.04 8.60
N PHE A 84 -0.49 -17.07 7.39
CA PHE A 84 -1.73 -17.76 7.04
C PHE A 84 -1.58 -18.53 5.73
N ASN A 85 -2.36 -19.61 5.59
CA ASN A 85 -2.63 -20.30 4.34
C ASN A 85 -4.13 -20.14 4.04
N GLY A 86 -4.48 -19.19 3.18
CA GLY A 86 -5.85 -18.73 3.01
C GLY A 86 -6.40 -18.15 4.33
N GLU A 87 -7.39 -18.85 4.92
CA GLU A 87 -7.98 -18.48 6.21
C GLU A 87 -7.37 -19.25 7.39
N ASP A 88 -6.54 -20.25 7.13
CA ASP A 88 -5.94 -21.09 8.17
C ASP A 88 -4.72 -20.40 8.80
N PHE A 89 -4.77 -20.19 10.11
CA PHE A 89 -3.66 -19.62 10.87
C PHE A 89 -2.51 -20.62 11.04
N ILE A 90 -1.28 -20.17 10.79
CA ILE A 90 -0.07 -20.98 10.96
C ILE A 90 0.64 -20.60 12.26
N LYS A 91 1.16 -19.36 12.34
CA LYS A 91 1.88 -18.85 13.51
C LYS A 91 1.92 -17.32 13.53
N THR A 92 2.21 -16.78 14.71
CA THR A 92 2.61 -15.37 14.87
C THR A 92 4.03 -15.35 15.42
N GLU A 93 4.86 -14.50 14.82
CA GLU A 93 6.26 -14.31 15.21
C GLU A 93 6.51 -12.83 15.48
N LEU A 94 7.34 -12.53 16.48
CA LEU A 94 7.66 -11.17 16.89
C LEU A 94 9.09 -10.84 16.46
N TYR A 95 9.25 -9.70 15.81
CA TYR A 95 10.52 -9.14 15.37
C TYR A 95 10.75 -7.84 16.15
N GLU A 96 11.80 -7.77 16.97
CA GLU A 96 12.07 -6.67 17.93
C GLU A 96 13.43 -5.98 17.71
N ASP A 97 14.27 -6.46 16.79
CA ASP A 97 15.60 -5.91 16.47
C ASP A 97 15.66 -5.38 15.02
N THR A 98 14.66 -4.59 14.65
CA THR A 98 14.41 -4.17 13.26
C THR A 98 15.31 -3.01 12.79
N PRO A 99 15.67 -2.93 11.49
CA PRO A 99 15.15 -3.72 10.36
C PRO A 99 15.66 -5.16 10.33
N GLU A 100 14.79 -6.09 9.97
CA GLU A 100 15.09 -7.53 9.96
C GLU A 100 14.36 -8.23 8.80
N ILE A 101 15.02 -9.22 8.20
CA ILE A 101 14.40 -10.12 7.22
C ILE A 101 13.52 -11.11 7.99
N ILE A 102 12.25 -11.18 7.64
CA ILE A 102 11.31 -12.10 8.29
C ILE A 102 11.62 -13.54 7.87
N ASN A 103 11.46 -14.47 8.80
CA ASN A 103 11.64 -15.89 8.55
C ASN A 103 10.65 -16.39 7.49
N THR A 104 11.14 -17.22 6.57
CA THR A 104 10.32 -17.88 5.55
C THR A 104 9.39 -18.92 6.17
N VAL A 105 8.14 -18.96 5.69
CA VAL A 105 7.14 -19.96 6.07
C VAL A 105 6.56 -20.56 4.80
N GLU A 106 7.04 -21.73 4.41
CA GLU A 106 6.79 -22.37 3.12
C GLU A 106 5.30 -22.62 2.84
N GLU A 107 4.52 -22.92 3.87
CA GLU A 107 3.09 -23.20 3.74
C GLU A 107 2.20 -21.95 3.73
N ALA A 108 2.76 -20.75 3.91
CA ALA A 108 2.00 -19.51 3.97
C ALA A 108 1.79 -18.88 2.59
N ASP A 109 0.61 -18.30 2.36
CA ASP A 109 0.27 -17.50 1.17
C ASP A 109 -0.09 -16.05 1.51
N GLY A 110 -0.14 -15.73 2.81
CA GLY A 110 -0.33 -14.37 3.27
C GLY A 110 0.12 -14.13 4.69
N ILE A 111 0.29 -12.84 4.98
CA ILE A 111 0.67 -12.35 6.28
C ILE A 111 -0.24 -11.21 6.74
N ILE A 112 -0.39 -11.09 8.05
CA ILE A 112 -0.97 -9.93 8.73
C ILE A 112 0.07 -9.36 9.67
N LEU A 113 0.36 -8.08 9.53
CA LEU A 113 1.26 -7.35 10.42
C LEU A 113 0.47 -6.74 11.56
N SER A 114 0.97 -6.87 12.79
CA SER A 114 0.47 -6.10 13.93
C SER A 114 1.61 -5.36 14.60
N PHE A 115 1.48 -4.05 14.76
CA PHE A 115 2.58 -3.20 15.26
C PHE A 115 2.04 -2.04 16.08
N ASN A 116 2.89 -1.42 16.89
CA ASN A 116 2.50 -0.31 17.74
C ASN A 116 2.09 0.91 16.88
N LYS A 117 1.03 1.63 17.29
CA LYS A 117 0.58 2.87 16.63
C LYS A 117 1.71 3.90 16.44
N ASN A 118 2.68 3.93 17.36
CA ASN A 118 3.84 4.81 17.29
C ASN A 118 4.75 4.50 16.08
N ASN A 119 4.74 3.27 15.58
CA ASN A 119 5.54 2.85 14.44
C ASN A 119 4.89 3.19 13.09
N ARG A 120 3.63 3.69 13.08
CA ARG A 120 2.86 3.99 11.85
C ARG A 120 3.63 4.78 10.80
N ASN A 121 4.32 5.84 11.19
CA ASN A 121 4.98 6.76 10.26
C ASN A 121 6.35 6.26 9.76
N GLY A 122 6.75 5.03 10.09
CA GLY A 122 7.99 4.43 9.61
C GLY A 122 7.89 2.95 9.30
N MET A 123 6.73 2.33 9.53
CA MET A 123 6.52 0.91 9.29
C MET A 123 6.53 0.61 7.79
N GLN A 124 7.39 -0.33 7.41
CA GLN A 124 7.52 -0.83 6.05
C GLN A 124 7.63 -2.33 6.07
N LEU A 125 7.03 -2.94 5.05
CA LEU A 125 7.23 -4.33 4.67
C LEU A 125 7.61 -4.31 3.19
N VAL A 126 8.83 -4.71 2.87
CA VAL A 126 9.37 -4.60 1.51
C VAL A 126 9.86 -5.97 1.05
N GLU A 127 9.47 -6.36 -0.16
CA GLU A 127 10.05 -7.53 -0.85
C GLU A 127 11.46 -7.20 -1.34
N ILE A 128 12.41 -8.09 -1.06
CA ILE A 128 13.82 -7.95 -1.44
C ILE A 128 14.08 -8.81 -2.69
N GLU A 129 14.87 -8.28 -3.63
CA GLU A 129 15.27 -8.95 -4.87
C GLU A 129 16.52 -9.83 -4.71
#